data_AF-A0A0Q4LY66-F1
#
_entry.id   AF-A0A0Q4LY66-F1
#
_cell.length_a   1.000
_cell.length_b   1.000
_cell.length_c   1.000
_cell.angle_alpha   90.00
_cell.angle_beta   90.00
_cell.angle_gamma   90.00
#
_symmetry.space_group_name_H-M   'P 1'
#
loop_
_entity.id
_entity.type
_entity.pdbx_description
1 polymer ?
#
loop_
_entity_poly.entity_id
_entity_poly.type
_entity_poly.pdbx_seq_one_letter_code
_entity_poly.pdbx_strand_id
1 'polypeptide(L)'
;MMLGLGMSFVIAATVSVDRRELTVGDLVRHADGRRFAGAGAALPVLRLPVARRHAVLPAASVAALVRRRLPALAITSDGTTTITLRPNPDTAMQCWATLRAIAADEAVTRREVAAVPCLTGQPTATMRTARDGTAFLATAQPASTPLGRFLPAPVTRIAAGTALTLRSVHGPVAIERPVVTMQPGRSGNRVFVRDGAGRVFAAPLTIAEDAR
;
A
#
# COMPACT_ATOMS: atom_id res chain seq x y z
N MET A 1 -39.34 -5.63 29.40
CA MET A 1 -38.04 -4.96 29.61
C MET A 1 -36.96 -6.00 29.27
N MET A 2 -36.59 -6.10 27.98
CA MET A 2 -35.57 -7.05 27.54
C MET A 2 -34.19 -6.49 27.90
N LEU A 3 -33.50 -7.17 28.81
CA LEU A 3 -32.06 -7.01 29.02
C LEU A 3 -31.36 -7.49 27.74
N GLY A 4 -31.18 -6.58 26.79
CA GLY A 4 -30.30 -6.81 25.66
C GLY A 4 -28.89 -7.01 26.20
N LEU A 5 -28.38 -8.23 26.13
CA LEU A 5 -26.97 -8.54 26.31
C LEU A 5 -26.17 -7.60 25.41
N GLY A 6 -25.66 -6.51 25.99
CA GLY A 6 -24.90 -5.52 25.27
C GLY A 6 -23.68 -6.20 24.68
N MET A 7 -23.67 -6.38 23.35
CA MET A 7 -22.48 -6.86 22.66
C MET A 7 -21.33 -5.91 22.98
N SER A 8 -20.42 -6.39 23.82
CA SER A 8 -19.29 -5.61 24.29
C SER A 8 -18.14 -5.78 23.30
N PHE A 9 -17.64 -4.66 22.78
CA PHE A 9 -16.52 -4.62 21.86
C PHE A 9 -15.29 -4.03 22.55
N VAL A 10 -14.14 -4.61 22.26
CA VAL A 10 -12.83 -4.20 22.78
C VAL A 10 -11.89 -3.88 21.62
N ILE A 11 -10.90 -3.02 21.87
CA ILE A 11 -9.77 -2.87 20.95
C ILE A 11 -8.84 -4.08 21.10
N ALA A 12 -8.42 -4.66 19.98
CA ALA A 12 -7.45 -5.74 19.97
C ALA A 12 -6.10 -5.25 20.55
N ALA A 13 -5.57 -5.96 21.53
CA ALA A 13 -4.25 -5.65 22.10
C ALA A 13 -3.11 -5.91 21.09
N THR A 14 -3.26 -6.94 20.23
CA THR A 14 -2.30 -7.25 19.16
C THR A 14 -3.03 -7.43 17.84
N VAL A 15 -2.55 -6.75 16.81
CA VAL A 15 -3.10 -6.78 15.45
C VAL A 15 -1.99 -7.11 14.47
N SER A 16 -2.23 -8.13 13.66
CA SER A 16 -1.26 -8.60 12.68
C SER A 16 -1.92 -8.63 11.31
N VAL A 17 -1.49 -7.74 10.41
CA VAL A 17 -2.11 -7.49 9.09
C VAL A 17 -1.07 -7.61 7.99
N ASP A 18 -1.50 -7.93 6.77
CA ASP A 18 -0.68 -8.01 5.56
C ASP A 18 -0.69 -6.71 4.73
N ARG A 19 -1.60 -5.79 5.07
CA ARG A 19 -1.81 -4.50 4.42
C ARG A 19 -1.53 -3.33 5.35
N ARG A 20 -1.11 -2.19 4.78
CA ARG A 20 -0.83 -0.95 5.54
C ARG A 20 -2.08 -0.20 5.97
N GLU A 21 -3.21 -0.46 5.33
CA GLU A 21 -4.49 0.13 5.67
C GLU A 21 -5.25 -0.83 6.59
N LEU A 22 -5.49 -0.40 7.83
CA LEU A 22 -6.22 -1.14 8.83
C LEU A 22 -7.67 -0.71 8.83
N THR A 23 -8.57 -1.70 8.89
CA THR A 23 -10.01 -1.46 8.95
C THR A 23 -10.55 -1.64 10.38
N VAL A 24 -11.81 -1.27 10.60
CA VAL A 24 -12.50 -1.51 11.87
C VAL A 24 -12.43 -3.00 12.27
N GLY A 25 -12.69 -3.90 11.33
CA GLY A 25 -12.66 -5.35 11.56
C GLY A 25 -11.27 -5.89 11.93
N ASP A 26 -10.19 -5.19 11.57
CA ASP A 26 -8.83 -5.56 11.98
C ASP A 26 -8.57 -5.19 13.45
N LEU A 27 -9.13 -4.07 13.90
CA LEU A 27 -8.84 -3.42 15.18
C LEU A 27 -9.83 -3.78 16.30
N VAL A 28 -11.08 -4.10 15.96
CA VAL A 28 -12.15 -4.34 16.93
C VAL A 28 -12.40 -5.84 17.08
N ARG A 29 -12.55 -6.27 18.34
CA ARG A 29 -12.95 -7.62 18.71
C ARG A 29 -14.20 -7.57 19.57
N HIS A 30 -14.98 -8.63 19.54
CA HIS A 30 -15.91 -8.93 20.62
C HIS A 30 -15.12 -9.25 21.89
N ALA A 31 -15.72 -9.06 23.06
CA ALA A 31 -15.09 -9.40 24.34
C ALA A 31 -14.66 -10.88 24.43
N ASP A 32 -15.28 -11.77 23.65
CA ASP A 32 -14.91 -13.18 23.52
C ASP A 32 -13.74 -13.44 22.53
N GLY A 33 -13.13 -12.38 22.00
CA GLY A 33 -11.99 -12.45 21.08
C GLY A 33 -12.34 -12.60 19.61
N ARG A 34 -13.62 -12.76 19.22
CA ARG A 34 -14.01 -12.85 17.80
C ARG A 34 -13.83 -11.53 17.08
N ARG A 35 -13.56 -11.57 15.77
CA ARG A 35 -13.45 -10.35 14.94
C ARG A 35 -14.82 -9.69 14.77
N PHE A 36 -14.83 -8.37 14.79
CA PHE A 36 -16.02 -7.62 14.41
C PHE A 36 -16.32 -7.84 12.91
N ALA A 37 -17.50 -8.37 12.61
CA ALA A 37 -17.95 -8.68 11.24
C ALA A 37 -19.21 -7.89 10.82
N GLY A 38 -19.58 -6.85 11.56
CA GLY A 38 -20.77 -6.04 11.28
C GLY A 38 -20.63 -5.09 10.09
N ALA A 39 -21.74 -4.43 9.74
CA ALA A 39 -21.73 -3.34 8.77
C ALA A 39 -20.70 -2.28 9.19
N GLY A 40 -19.71 -2.05 8.32
CA GLY A 40 -18.60 -1.14 8.60
C GLY A 40 -17.26 -1.80 8.98
N ALA A 41 -17.21 -3.13 9.10
CA ALA A 41 -15.95 -3.84 9.38
C ALA A 41 -14.84 -3.56 8.33
N ALA A 42 -15.23 -3.27 7.09
CA ALA A 42 -14.31 -2.93 5.99
C ALA A 42 -13.88 -1.45 5.95
N LEU A 43 -14.41 -0.58 6.83
CA LEU A 43 -14.09 0.85 6.78
C LEU A 43 -12.65 1.10 7.24
N PRO A 44 -11.85 1.89 6.49
CA PRO A 44 -10.48 2.19 6.84
C PRO A 44 -10.38 3.20 8.00
N VAL A 45 -9.55 2.86 8.99
CA VAL A 45 -9.39 3.62 10.23
C VAL A 45 -8.01 4.24 10.33
N LEU A 46 -6.98 3.47 9.98
CA LEU A 46 -5.59 3.84 10.17
C LEU A 46 -4.74 3.36 8.99
N ARG A 47 -3.78 4.18 8.55
CA ARG A 47 -2.76 3.77 7.58
C ARG A 47 -1.38 3.85 8.20
N LEU A 48 -0.62 2.76 8.15
CA LEU A 48 0.76 2.72 8.62
C LEU A 48 1.69 3.47 7.64
N PRO A 49 2.62 4.31 8.12
CA PRO A 49 3.62 4.96 7.30
C PRO A 49 4.48 3.95 6.53
N VAL A 50 4.88 4.27 5.29
CA VAL A 50 5.62 3.36 4.40
C VAL A 50 6.93 2.84 5.04
N ALA A 51 7.60 3.65 5.85
CA ALA A 51 8.84 3.27 6.52
C ALA A 51 8.66 2.39 7.77
N ARG A 52 7.42 2.19 8.26
CA ARG A 52 7.16 1.46 9.51
C ARG A 52 6.43 0.15 9.24
N ARG A 53 6.93 -0.94 9.83
CA ARG A 53 6.27 -2.26 9.88
C ARG A 53 5.67 -2.58 11.24
N HIS A 54 5.99 -1.77 12.24
CA HIS A 54 5.55 -1.94 13.61
C HIS A 54 5.08 -0.59 14.16
N ALA A 55 3.98 -0.58 14.89
CA ALA A 55 3.47 0.59 15.59
C ALA A 55 2.83 0.16 16.92
N VAL A 56 3.10 0.94 17.97
CA VAL A 56 2.44 0.79 19.27
C VAL A 56 1.65 2.07 19.51
N LEU A 57 0.35 1.93 19.77
CA LEU A 57 -0.56 3.06 19.96
C LEU A 57 -1.36 2.86 21.26
N PRO A 58 -1.70 3.93 21.99
CA PRO A 58 -2.67 3.82 23.09
C PRO A 58 -4.01 3.31 22.57
N ALA A 59 -4.61 2.34 23.26
CA ALA A 59 -5.89 1.75 22.84
C ALA A 59 -7.01 2.80 22.75
N ALA A 60 -6.99 3.81 23.63
CA ALA A 60 -7.92 4.94 23.61
C ALA A 60 -7.82 5.77 22.31
N SER A 61 -6.61 5.97 21.78
CA SER A 61 -6.41 6.66 20.50
C SER A 61 -6.97 5.86 19.33
N VAL A 62 -6.77 4.54 19.34
CA VAL A 62 -7.34 3.64 18.33
C VAL A 62 -8.87 3.65 18.42
N ALA A 63 -9.44 3.57 19.62
CA ALA A 63 -10.88 3.65 19.84
C ALA A 63 -11.47 4.97 19.33
N ALA A 64 -10.81 6.10 19.55
CA ALA A 64 -11.23 7.39 19.02
C ALA A 64 -11.26 7.40 17.48
N LEU A 65 -10.27 6.79 16.82
CA LEU A 65 -10.26 6.65 15.36
C LEU A 65 -11.41 5.77 14.84
N VAL A 66 -11.70 4.66 15.54
CA VAL A 66 -12.83 3.79 15.17
C VAL A 66 -14.16 4.52 15.35
N ARG A 67 -14.38 5.22 16.47
CA ARG A 67 -15.62 5.97 16.73
C ARG A 67 -15.87 7.09 15.71
N ARG A 68 -14.80 7.69 15.15
CA ARG A 68 -14.93 8.64 14.02
C ARG A 68 -15.52 8.00 12.76
N ARG A 69 -15.34 6.69 12.56
CA ARG A 69 -15.92 5.93 11.44
C ARG A 69 -17.27 5.30 11.80
N LEU A 70 -17.45 4.86 13.04
CA LEU A 70 -18.66 4.22 13.55
C LEU A 70 -19.04 4.81 14.92
N PRO A 71 -19.76 5.95 14.96
CA PRO A 71 -20.08 6.64 16.21
C PRO A 71 -20.94 5.83 17.18
N ALA A 72 -21.80 4.95 16.65
CA ALA A 72 -22.70 4.12 17.44
C ALA A 72 -22.04 2.86 18.04
N LEU A 73 -20.76 2.59 17.72
CA LEU A 73 -20.07 1.41 18.21
C LEU A 73 -19.52 1.67 19.62
N ALA A 74 -20.11 1.02 20.62
CA ALA A 74 -19.63 1.06 22.00
C ALA A 74 -18.37 0.20 22.14
N ILE A 75 -17.22 0.85 22.39
CA ILE A 75 -15.91 0.20 22.48
C ILE A 75 -15.25 0.55 23.81
N THR A 76 -14.90 -0.47 24.57
CA THR A 76 -14.00 -0.37 25.72
C THR A 76 -12.54 -0.47 25.25
N SER A 77 -11.67 0.31 25.87
CA SER A 77 -10.27 0.40 25.48
C SER A 77 -9.39 0.67 26.69
N ASP A 78 -8.42 -0.21 26.92
CA ASP A 78 -7.40 -0.10 27.94
C ASP A 78 -6.03 -0.52 27.37
N GLY A 79 -4.96 -0.02 27.98
CA GLY A 79 -3.58 -0.34 27.58
C GLY A 79 -3.17 0.14 26.18
N THR A 80 -2.42 -0.69 25.48
CA THR A 80 -1.80 -0.38 24.19
C THR A 80 -2.13 -1.43 23.15
N THR A 81 -2.31 -0.97 21.91
CA THR A 81 -2.45 -1.82 20.72
C THR A 81 -1.13 -1.88 19.98
N THR A 82 -0.60 -3.09 19.85
CA THR A 82 0.57 -3.40 19.04
C THR A 82 0.12 -3.84 17.65
N ILE A 83 0.59 -3.14 16.62
CA ILE A 83 0.27 -3.40 15.22
C ILE A 83 1.53 -3.86 14.51
N THR A 84 1.48 -5.05 13.93
CA THR A 84 2.54 -5.64 13.13
C THR A 84 2.07 -5.85 11.70
N LEU A 85 2.77 -5.24 10.76
CA LEU A 85 2.62 -5.53 9.33
C LEU A 85 3.42 -6.80 9.02
N ARG A 86 2.70 -7.90 8.84
CA ARG A 86 3.26 -9.14 8.29
C ARG A 86 3.77 -8.88 6.88
N PRO A 87 4.92 -9.46 6.51
CA PRO A 87 5.24 -9.64 5.10
C PRO A 87 4.07 -10.41 4.49
N ASN A 88 3.41 -9.85 3.47
CA ASN A 88 2.41 -10.59 2.74
C ASN A 88 3.12 -11.76 2.03
N PRO A 89 2.84 -13.02 2.41
CA PRO A 89 3.53 -14.18 1.83
C PRO A 89 3.28 -14.30 0.33
N ASP A 90 2.14 -13.84 -0.17
CA ASP A 90 1.82 -13.91 -1.61
C ASP A 90 2.76 -13.02 -2.44
N THR A 91 3.19 -11.89 -1.89
CA THR A 91 4.24 -11.06 -2.52
C THR A 91 5.66 -11.55 -2.25
N ALA A 92 5.87 -12.40 -1.24
CA ALA A 92 7.17 -13.01 -0.96
C ALA A 92 7.42 -14.30 -1.77
N MET A 93 6.38 -14.86 -2.39
CA MET A 93 6.47 -16.10 -3.17
C MET A 93 6.51 -15.91 -4.69
N GLN A 94 6.31 -14.69 -5.18
CA GLN A 94 6.31 -14.45 -6.62
C GLN A 94 7.75 -14.34 -7.15
N CYS A 95 8.05 -15.13 -8.19
CA CYS A 95 9.26 -14.94 -8.97
C CYS A 95 9.02 -13.87 -10.03
N TRP A 96 10.08 -13.18 -10.39
CA TRP A 96 10.03 -12.10 -11.37
C TRP A 96 11.01 -12.36 -12.50
N ALA A 97 10.65 -11.91 -13.70
CA ALA A 97 11.54 -11.83 -14.84
C ALA A 97 11.56 -10.40 -15.38
N THR A 98 12.68 -9.97 -15.96
CA THR A 98 12.78 -8.63 -16.56
C THR A 98 11.86 -8.48 -17.76
N LEU A 99 11.19 -7.34 -17.90
CA LEU A 99 10.39 -6.99 -19.09
C LEU A 99 11.23 -6.35 -20.20
N ARG A 100 12.34 -5.72 -19.82
CA ARG A 100 13.30 -5.05 -20.71
C ARG A 100 14.72 -5.32 -20.24
N ALA A 101 15.70 -4.94 -21.03
CA ALA A 101 17.08 -4.87 -20.53
C ALA A 101 17.17 -3.86 -19.38
N ILE A 102 17.83 -4.25 -18.31
CA ILE A 102 18.10 -3.42 -17.12
C ILE A 102 19.61 -3.40 -16.90
N ALA A 103 20.18 -2.21 -16.75
CA ALA A 103 21.61 -2.06 -16.57
C ALA A 103 22.08 -2.56 -15.20
N ALA A 104 23.40 -2.80 -15.07
CA ALA A 104 24.00 -2.97 -13.76
C ALA A 104 23.75 -1.70 -12.93
N ASP A 105 23.55 -1.87 -11.63
CA ASP A 105 23.36 -0.80 -10.64
C ASP A 105 22.09 0.04 -10.84
N GLU A 106 21.21 -0.38 -11.75
CA GLU A 106 19.88 0.16 -11.91
C GLU A 106 18.92 -0.50 -10.90
N ALA A 107 18.04 0.31 -10.31
CA ALA A 107 17.05 -0.17 -9.36
C ALA A 107 15.97 -0.98 -10.09
N VAL A 108 15.63 -2.15 -9.57
CA VAL A 108 14.58 -2.99 -10.14
C VAL A 108 13.23 -2.59 -9.59
N THR A 109 12.41 -1.99 -10.44
CA THR A 109 11.06 -1.52 -10.10
C THR A 109 10.00 -2.44 -10.69
N ARG A 110 8.77 -2.37 -10.14
CA ARG A 110 7.64 -3.19 -10.62
C ARG A 110 7.30 -2.96 -12.11
N ARG A 111 7.68 -1.83 -12.71
CA ARG A 111 7.48 -1.57 -14.16
C ARG A 111 8.44 -2.33 -15.06
N GLU A 112 9.54 -2.81 -14.52
CA GLU A 112 10.62 -3.43 -15.29
C GLU A 112 10.58 -4.95 -15.18
N VAL A 113 9.61 -5.49 -14.45
CA VAL A 113 9.50 -6.92 -14.18
C VAL A 113 8.07 -7.41 -14.35
N ALA A 114 7.96 -8.67 -14.79
CA ALA A 114 6.72 -9.41 -14.83
C ALA A 114 6.78 -10.56 -13.85
N ALA A 115 5.64 -10.84 -13.23
CA ALA A 115 5.46 -12.04 -12.43
C ALA A 115 5.59 -13.28 -13.32
N VAL A 116 6.38 -14.26 -12.88
CA VAL A 116 6.55 -15.54 -13.55
C VAL A 116 6.48 -16.69 -12.54
N PRO A 117 6.14 -17.93 -12.98
CA PRO A 117 6.25 -19.10 -12.13
C PRO A 117 7.67 -19.27 -11.59
N CYS A 118 7.81 -19.67 -10.33
CA CYS A 118 9.10 -19.99 -9.77
C CYS A 118 9.59 -21.35 -10.28
N LEU A 119 10.54 -21.34 -11.20
CA LEU A 119 11.22 -22.54 -11.68
C LEU A 119 12.39 -22.89 -10.76
N THR A 120 12.46 -24.15 -10.31
CA THR A 120 13.58 -24.66 -9.51
C THR A 120 14.81 -24.86 -10.40
N GLY A 121 16.00 -24.50 -9.89
CA GLY A 121 17.28 -24.73 -10.58
C GLY A 121 17.64 -23.73 -11.69
N GLN A 122 16.85 -22.69 -11.92
CA GLN A 122 17.27 -21.60 -12.80
C GLN A 122 18.28 -20.69 -12.11
N PRO A 123 19.33 -20.24 -12.82
CA PRO A 123 20.25 -19.23 -12.29
C PRO A 123 19.46 -17.93 -12.06
N THR A 124 19.50 -17.41 -10.84
CA THR A 124 18.90 -16.12 -10.51
C THR A 124 19.94 -15.02 -10.66
N ALA A 125 19.53 -13.87 -11.18
CA ALA A 125 20.39 -12.71 -11.22
C ALA A 125 20.91 -12.36 -9.81
N THR A 126 22.18 -11.97 -9.72
CA THR A 126 22.74 -11.48 -8.46
C THR A 126 22.21 -10.07 -8.22
N MET A 127 21.56 -9.87 -7.07
CA MET A 127 20.97 -8.59 -6.66
C MET A 127 21.66 -8.05 -5.42
N ARG A 128 21.71 -6.72 -5.32
CA ARG A 128 22.12 -5.98 -4.12
C ARG A 128 20.91 -5.24 -3.57
N THR A 129 20.78 -5.18 -2.25
CA THR A 129 19.66 -4.49 -1.62
C THR A 129 20.18 -3.30 -0.82
N ALA A 130 19.65 -2.11 -1.08
CA ALA A 130 19.95 -0.92 -0.30
C ALA A 130 19.26 -0.97 1.08
N ARG A 131 19.67 -0.08 1.99
CA ARG A 131 19.10 0.02 3.35
C ARG A 131 17.60 0.29 3.37
N ASP A 132 17.06 0.93 2.33
CA ASP A 132 15.63 1.21 2.19
C ASP A 132 14.82 0.04 1.60
N GLY A 133 15.48 -1.07 1.28
CA GLY A 133 14.88 -2.27 0.70
C GLY A 133 14.82 -2.26 -0.84
N THR A 134 15.34 -1.23 -1.51
CA THR A 134 15.41 -1.18 -2.97
C THR A 134 16.40 -2.22 -3.49
N ALA A 135 15.98 -3.07 -4.43
CA ALA A 135 16.83 -4.04 -5.10
C ALA A 135 17.50 -3.42 -6.34
N PHE A 136 18.77 -3.74 -6.54
CA PHE A 136 19.59 -3.32 -7.67
C PHE A 136 20.23 -4.55 -8.31
N LEU A 137 20.40 -4.54 -9.63
CA LEU A 137 21.14 -5.61 -10.31
C LEU A 137 22.64 -5.44 -10.11
N ALA A 138 23.35 -6.52 -9.78
CA ALA A 138 24.81 -6.50 -9.70
C ALA A 138 25.46 -6.48 -11.11
N THR A 139 24.77 -7.03 -12.10
CA THR A 139 25.20 -7.09 -13.51
C THR A 139 24.01 -6.82 -14.42
N ALA A 140 24.27 -6.25 -15.60
CA ALA A 140 23.22 -5.98 -16.56
C ALA A 140 22.48 -7.27 -16.95
N GLN A 141 21.15 -7.22 -17.01
CA GLN A 141 20.30 -8.35 -17.38
C GLN A 141 19.53 -8.02 -18.66
N PRO A 142 19.50 -8.91 -19.66
CA PRO A 142 18.65 -8.74 -20.84
C PRO A 142 17.17 -8.85 -20.47
N ALA A 143 16.28 -8.55 -21.41
CA ALA A 143 14.85 -8.78 -21.25
C ALA A 143 14.55 -10.27 -21.06
N SER A 144 13.44 -10.58 -20.39
CA SER A 144 12.95 -11.93 -20.08
C SER A 144 13.89 -12.77 -19.19
N THR A 145 14.80 -12.14 -18.47
CA THR A 145 15.74 -12.84 -17.58
C THR A 145 15.10 -13.12 -16.22
N PRO A 146 15.11 -14.37 -15.73
CA PRO A 146 14.66 -14.70 -14.39
C PRO A 146 15.51 -14.01 -13.30
N LEU A 147 14.86 -13.26 -12.42
CA LEU A 147 15.47 -12.59 -11.27
C LEU A 147 15.25 -13.36 -9.96
N GLY A 148 14.39 -14.38 -9.98
CA GLY A 148 14.04 -15.15 -8.80
C GLY A 148 13.05 -14.43 -7.89
N ARG A 149 13.04 -14.82 -6.61
CA ARG A 149 12.10 -14.31 -5.59
C ARG A 149 12.64 -13.04 -4.97
N PHE A 150 11.92 -11.95 -5.16
CA PHE A 150 12.15 -10.70 -4.42
C PHE A 150 10.90 -9.82 -4.49
N LEU A 151 10.92 -8.73 -3.73
CA LEU A 151 9.86 -7.73 -3.76
C LEU A 151 10.35 -6.51 -4.58
N PRO A 152 9.91 -6.31 -5.84
CA PRO A 152 10.33 -5.17 -6.63
C PRO A 152 9.87 -3.87 -5.98
N ALA A 153 10.71 -2.84 -6.09
CA ALA A 153 10.37 -1.55 -5.53
C ALA A 153 9.11 -0.98 -6.22
N PRO A 154 8.18 -0.39 -5.45
CA PRO A 154 7.03 0.29 -6.04
C PRO A 154 7.52 1.43 -6.94
N VAL A 155 6.79 1.70 -8.02
CA VAL A 155 7.11 2.87 -8.85
C VAL A 155 6.71 4.12 -8.08
N THR A 156 7.70 4.74 -7.47
CA THR A 156 7.50 5.97 -6.69
C THR A 156 7.76 7.22 -7.51
N ARG A 157 8.30 7.12 -8.73
CA ARG A 157 8.63 8.26 -9.57
C ARG A 157 8.08 8.13 -11.00
N ILE A 158 7.75 9.28 -11.59
CA ILE A 158 7.46 9.44 -13.00
C ILE A 158 8.38 10.50 -13.60
N ALA A 159 8.70 10.35 -14.89
CA ALA A 159 9.50 11.33 -15.61
C ALA A 159 8.66 12.56 -16.01
N ALA A 160 9.32 13.64 -16.42
CA ALA A 160 8.67 14.69 -17.20
C ALA A 160 8.18 14.11 -18.54
N GLY A 161 7.14 14.69 -19.13
CA GLY A 161 6.55 14.20 -20.38
C GLY A 161 5.69 12.95 -20.23
N THR A 162 5.48 12.43 -19.02
CA THR A 162 4.64 11.25 -18.79
C THR A 162 3.17 11.62 -18.93
N ALA A 163 2.45 10.92 -19.80
CA ALA A 163 0.99 11.04 -19.91
C ALA A 163 0.31 10.48 -18.64
N LEU A 164 -0.64 11.24 -18.09
CA LEU A 164 -1.42 10.90 -16.91
C LEU A 164 -2.89 11.29 -17.11
N THR A 165 -3.73 10.84 -16.19
CA THR A 165 -5.11 11.31 -16.04
C THR A 165 -5.22 12.17 -14.79
N LEU A 166 -5.58 13.44 -14.95
CA LEU A 166 -5.97 14.31 -13.85
C LEU A 166 -7.41 13.99 -13.46
N ARG A 167 -7.62 13.50 -12.24
CA ARG A 167 -8.94 13.22 -11.67
C ARG A 167 -9.31 14.27 -10.62
N SER A 168 -10.35 15.05 -10.87
CA SER A 168 -10.96 15.96 -9.89
C SER A 168 -12.26 15.36 -9.36
N VAL A 169 -12.45 15.34 -8.05
CA VAL A 169 -13.64 14.75 -7.42
C VAL A 169 -14.36 15.81 -6.60
N HIS A 170 -15.66 15.99 -6.87
CA HIS A 170 -16.54 16.90 -6.15
C HIS A 170 -17.82 16.16 -5.77
N GLY A 171 -17.89 15.69 -4.52
CA GLY A 171 -18.99 14.85 -4.07
C GLY A 171 -19.07 13.53 -4.87
N PRO A 172 -20.23 13.18 -5.46
CA PRO A 172 -20.37 11.97 -6.25
C PRO A 172 -19.80 12.09 -7.67
N VAL A 173 -19.42 13.30 -8.10
CA VAL A 173 -18.96 13.55 -9.47
C VAL A 173 -17.44 13.46 -9.55
N ALA A 174 -16.93 12.68 -10.51
CA ALA A 174 -15.52 12.63 -10.89
C ALA A 174 -15.33 13.13 -12.32
N ILE A 175 -14.37 14.02 -12.52
CA ILE A 175 -13.97 14.55 -13.83
C ILE A 175 -12.56 14.05 -14.11
N GLU A 176 -12.38 13.38 -15.24
CA GLU A 176 -11.10 12.84 -15.69
C GLU A 176 -10.63 13.56 -16.94
N ARG A 177 -9.36 13.98 -16.97
CA ARG A 177 -8.76 14.69 -18.10
C ARG A 177 -7.36 14.18 -18.41
N PRO A 178 -7.00 13.95 -19.68
CA PRO A 178 -5.64 13.62 -20.05
C PRO A 178 -4.73 14.83 -19.85
N VAL A 179 -3.57 14.60 -19.24
CA VAL A 179 -2.54 15.61 -18.98
C VAL A 179 -1.15 15.02 -19.16
N VAL A 180 -0.13 15.87 -19.26
CA VAL A 180 1.28 15.47 -19.37
C VAL A 180 2.08 16.12 -18.26
N THR A 181 2.95 15.38 -17.58
CA THR A 181 3.83 15.96 -16.56
C THR A 181 4.82 16.95 -17.15
N MET A 182 5.01 18.08 -16.48
CA MET A 182 6.01 19.08 -16.87
C MET A 182 7.37 18.86 -16.19
N GLN A 183 7.38 18.07 -15.12
CA GLN A 183 8.57 17.77 -14.32
C GLN A 183 8.50 16.33 -13.81
N PRO A 184 9.64 15.75 -13.39
CA PRO A 184 9.62 14.51 -12.64
C PRO A 184 8.74 14.62 -11.39
N GLY A 185 7.95 13.59 -11.12
CA GLY A 185 7.02 13.56 -9.99
C GLY A 185 7.32 12.38 -9.08
N ARG A 186 7.07 12.54 -7.76
CA ARG A 186 7.10 11.44 -6.79
C ARG A 186 5.71 11.17 -6.24
N SER A 187 5.32 9.91 -6.11
CA SER A 187 4.06 9.52 -5.47
C SER A 187 3.98 10.13 -4.05
N GLY A 188 2.85 10.74 -3.72
CA GLY A 188 2.61 11.47 -2.48
C GLY A 188 2.96 12.97 -2.52
N ASN A 189 3.69 13.43 -3.55
CA ASN A 189 4.02 14.85 -3.72
C ASN A 189 3.11 15.51 -4.77
N ARG A 190 3.09 16.85 -4.81
CA ARG A 190 2.44 17.59 -5.91
C ARG A 190 3.31 17.56 -7.16
N VAL A 191 2.67 17.47 -8.33
CA VAL A 191 3.31 17.54 -9.63
C VAL A 191 2.60 18.59 -10.50
N PHE A 192 3.37 19.29 -11.33
CA PHE A 192 2.82 20.17 -12.36
C PHE A 192 2.55 19.37 -13.62
N VAL A 193 1.33 19.51 -14.13
CA VAL A 193 0.85 18.82 -15.34
C VAL A 193 0.24 19.84 -16.28
N ARG A 194 0.32 19.58 -17.59
CA ARG A 194 -0.25 20.41 -18.65
C ARG A 194 -1.31 19.62 -19.42
N ASP A 195 -2.48 20.20 -19.63
CA ASP A 195 -3.53 19.59 -20.46
C ASP A 195 -3.32 19.83 -21.97
N GLY A 196 -4.20 19.26 -22.80
CA GLY A 196 -4.17 19.45 -24.25
C GLY A 196 -4.44 20.89 -24.73
N ALA A 197 -4.99 21.74 -23.87
CA ALA A 197 -5.21 23.17 -24.14
C ALA A 197 -4.04 24.05 -23.65
N GLY A 198 -2.97 23.45 -23.12
CA GLY A 198 -1.81 24.15 -22.59
C GLY A 198 -1.97 24.70 -21.16
N ARG A 199 -3.10 24.44 -20.48
CA ARG A 199 -3.32 24.90 -19.11
C ARG A 199 -2.52 24.05 -18.13
N VAL A 200 -1.94 24.70 -17.13
CA VAL A 200 -1.07 24.06 -16.13
C VAL A 200 -1.82 23.90 -14.82
N PHE A 201 -1.73 22.71 -14.23
CA PHE A 201 -2.35 22.35 -12.96
C PHE A 201 -1.28 21.81 -12.00
N ALA A 202 -1.45 22.10 -10.71
CA ALA A 202 -0.66 21.50 -9.64
C ALA A 202 -1.53 20.51 -8.86
N ALA A 203 -1.31 19.21 -9.03
CA ALA A 203 -2.14 18.17 -8.42
C ALA A 203 -1.31 17.20 -7.58
N PRO A 204 -1.87 16.62 -6.50
CA PRO A 204 -1.22 15.51 -5.80
C PRO A 204 -1.05 14.32 -6.75
N LEU A 205 0.13 13.74 -6.79
CA LEU A 205 0.44 12.57 -7.59
C LEU A 205 0.23 11.30 -6.76
N THR A 206 -0.70 10.47 -7.19
CA THR A 206 -0.82 9.09 -6.72
C THR A 206 -0.46 8.18 -7.88
N ILE A 207 0.68 7.49 -7.78
CA ILE A 207 1.00 6.43 -8.72
C ILE A 207 0.28 5.19 -8.20
N ALA A 208 -0.82 4.83 -8.86
CA ALA A 208 -1.45 3.54 -8.63
C ALA A 208 -0.47 2.47 -9.13
N GLU A 209 -0.22 1.45 -8.30
CA GLU A 209 0.27 0.20 -8.84
C GLU A 209 -0.90 -0.40 -9.62
N ASP A 210 -0.72 -0.67 -10.91
CA ASP A 210 -1.73 -1.39 -11.67
C ASP A 210 -2.08 -2.67 -10.91
N ALA A 211 -3.33 -2.77 -10.46
CA ALA A 211 -3.90 -4.03 -9.98
C ALA A 211 -4.11 -4.88 -11.23
N ARG A 212 -3.08 -5.64 -11.61
CA ARG A 212 -3.20 -6.74 -12.57
C ARG A 212 -3.05 -8.05 -11.84
#